data_AF-A0A1I3K6G6-F1
#
_entry.id   AF-A0A1I3K6G6-F1
#
_cell.length_a   1.000
_cell.length_b   1.000
_cell.length_c   1.000
_cell.angle_alpha   90.00
_cell.angle_beta   90.00
_cell.angle_gamma   90.00
#
_symmetry.space_group_name_H-M   'P 1'
#
loop_
_entity.id
_entity.type
_entity.pdbx_description
1 polymer ?
#
loop_
_entity_poly.entity_id
_entity_poly.type
_entity_poly.pdbx_seq_one_letter_code
_entity_poly.pdbx_strand_id
1 'polypeptide(L)'
;MARCRMINKALISRDCFLQLSCATQLLYFHLCLNADDDGFVDNVITLIRQLPVGSEDLKTLIEKGYVLILDDYLYVITHWRQHNRIDKNHYVPTTYIDYLKKIFIDDTKAYTLSGKGINLFDYQFKRGFIAGLPSSDITTIEDNLKKN
;
A
#
# COMPACT_ATOMS: atom_id res chain seq x y z
N MET A 1 -19.89 9.54 5.96
CA MET A 1 -19.43 9.83 4.59
C MET A 1 -18.93 8.53 3.98
N ALA A 2 -19.37 8.19 2.77
CA ALA A 2 -18.84 7.03 2.05
C ALA A 2 -17.41 7.34 1.55
N ARG A 3 -16.46 6.43 1.80
CA ARG A 3 -15.11 6.53 1.24
C ARG A 3 -15.10 5.82 -0.11
N CYS A 4 -14.97 6.58 -1.19
CA CYS A 4 -14.84 6.01 -2.53
C CYS A 4 -13.38 5.68 -2.82
N ARG A 5 -13.11 4.49 -3.36
CA ARG A 5 -11.77 4.07 -3.82
C ARG A 5 -11.73 4.08 -5.34
N MET A 6 -10.69 4.69 -5.90
CA MET A 6 -10.41 4.66 -7.34
C MET A 6 -9.52 3.46 -7.67
N ILE A 7 -9.72 2.87 -8.84
CA ILE A 7 -8.88 1.81 -9.37
C ILE A 7 -8.22 2.30 -10.66
N ASN A 8 -6.92 2.04 -10.77
CA ASN A 8 -6.13 2.38 -11.95
C ASN A 8 -6.46 1.40 -13.07
N LYS A 9 -7.21 1.88 -14.07
CA LYS A 9 -7.61 1.09 -15.24
C LYS A 9 -6.40 0.51 -15.98
N ALA A 10 -5.33 1.26 -16.14
CA ALA A 10 -4.15 0.79 -16.87
C ALA A 10 -3.48 -0.40 -16.19
N LEU A 11 -3.56 -0.51 -14.86
CA LEU A 11 -3.02 -1.64 -14.13
C LEU A 11 -3.87 -2.91 -14.32
N ILE A 12 -5.19 -2.78 -14.16
CA ILE A 12 -6.11 -3.91 -14.24
C ILE A 12 -6.37 -4.37 -15.67
N SER A 13 -6.10 -3.51 -16.67
CA SER A 13 -6.20 -3.86 -18.08
C SER A 13 -4.90 -4.46 -18.66
N ARG A 14 -3.84 -4.64 -17.85
CA ARG A 14 -2.61 -5.31 -18.31
C ARG A 14 -2.82 -6.82 -18.41
N ASP A 15 -2.20 -7.42 -19.42
CA ASP A 15 -2.25 -8.87 -19.65
C ASP A 15 -1.81 -9.68 -18.42
N CYS A 16 -0.76 -9.22 -17.71
CA CYS A 16 -0.30 -9.87 -16.48
C CYS A 16 -1.40 -9.97 -15.40
N PHE A 17 -2.29 -8.98 -15.32
CA PHE A 17 -3.42 -8.98 -14.39
C PHE A 17 -4.58 -9.82 -14.92
N LEU A 18 -4.88 -9.70 -16.22
CA LEU A 18 -5.96 -10.47 -16.86
C LEU A 18 -5.69 -11.97 -16.91
N GLN A 19 -4.43 -12.40 -16.85
CA GLN A 19 -4.01 -13.80 -16.75
C GLN A 19 -4.27 -14.41 -15.36
N LEU A 20 -4.54 -13.61 -14.32
CA LEU A 20 -4.87 -14.11 -13.00
C LEU A 20 -6.25 -14.79 -13.01
N SER A 21 -6.47 -15.73 -12.08
CA SER A 21 -7.78 -16.36 -11.92
C SER A 21 -8.86 -15.32 -11.55
N CYS A 22 -10.12 -15.57 -11.89
CA CYS A 22 -11.23 -14.68 -11.49
C CYS A 22 -11.30 -14.50 -9.98
N ALA A 23 -11.00 -15.53 -9.19
CA ALA A 23 -10.97 -15.48 -7.73
C ALA A 23 -9.83 -14.58 -7.21
N THR A 24 -8.64 -14.70 -7.79
CA THR A 24 -7.49 -13.84 -7.48
C THR A 24 -7.77 -12.38 -7.82
N GLN A 25 -8.37 -12.11 -8.99
CA GLN A 25 -8.77 -10.75 -9.38
C GLN A 25 -9.84 -10.18 -8.44
N LEU A 26 -10.85 -10.99 -8.09
CA LEU A 26 -11.89 -10.63 -7.14
C LEU A 26 -11.30 -10.24 -5.78
N LEU A 27 -10.43 -11.08 -5.22
CA LEU A 27 -9.76 -10.81 -3.95
C LEU A 27 -8.99 -9.48 -4.01
N TYR A 28 -8.23 -9.23 -5.07
CA TYR A 28 -7.49 -7.97 -5.24
C TYR A 28 -8.41 -6.73 -5.20
N PHE A 29 -9.55 -6.77 -5.89
CA PHE A 29 -10.51 -5.66 -5.85
C PHE A 29 -11.09 -5.46 -4.45
N HIS A 30 -11.45 -6.55 -3.76
CA HIS A 30 -11.95 -6.45 -2.38
C HIS A 30 -10.91 -5.90 -1.41
N LEU A 31 -9.63 -6.26 -1.57
CA LEU A 31 -8.53 -5.66 -0.82
C LEU A 31 -8.45 -4.15 -1.08
N CYS A 32 -8.50 -3.73 -2.34
CA CYS A 32 -8.47 -2.31 -2.69
C CYS A 32 -9.64 -1.50 -2.12
N LEU A 33 -10.81 -2.12 -1.98
CA LEU A 33 -12.00 -1.48 -1.40
C LEU A 33 -11.91 -1.36 0.13
N ASN A 34 -11.28 -2.34 0.80
CA ASN A 34 -11.18 -2.39 2.26
C ASN A 34 -9.93 -1.70 2.82
N ALA A 35 -8.95 -1.40 1.98
CA ALA A 35 -7.71 -0.76 2.42
C ALA A 35 -7.94 0.63 3.04
N ASP A 36 -7.05 1.01 3.94
CA ASP A 36 -6.96 2.36 4.51
C ASP A 36 -6.37 3.38 3.50
N ASP A 37 -6.18 4.63 3.91
CA ASP A 37 -5.69 5.68 2.99
C ASP A 37 -4.22 5.51 2.60
N ASP A 38 -3.47 4.70 3.34
CA ASP A 38 -2.08 4.36 3.04
C ASP A 38 -1.95 3.05 2.24
N GLY A 39 -3.02 2.28 2.14
CA GLY A 39 -3.10 1.04 1.36
C GLY A 39 -2.97 -0.23 2.20
N PHE A 40 -3.00 -0.13 3.53
CA PHE A 40 -2.93 -1.26 4.45
C PHE A 40 -4.29 -1.95 4.57
N VAL A 41 -4.22 -3.26 4.75
CA VAL A 41 -5.37 -4.14 4.95
C VAL A 41 -5.04 -5.12 6.08
N ASP A 42 -5.86 -5.11 7.13
CA ASP A 42 -5.74 -5.98 8.31
C ASP A 42 -6.83 -7.06 8.37
N ASN A 43 -7.86 -6.96 7.52
CA ASN A 43 -9.02 -7.86 7.51
C ASN A 43 -8.98 -8.94 6.40
N VAL A 44 -7.80 -9.26 5.87
CA VAL A 44 -7.63 -10.16 4.71
C VAL A 44 -8.24 -11.55 4.94
N ILE A 45 -8.03 -12.15 6.13
CA ILE A 45 -8.60 -13.47 6.46
C ILE A 45 -10.12 -13.44 6.46
N THR A 46 -10.72 -12.36 6.98
CA THR A 46 -12.16 -12.17 6.98
C THR A 46 -12.70 -12.07 5.56
N LEU A 47 -12.02 -11.32 4.69
CA LEU A 47 -12.38 -11.21 3.28
C LEU A 47 -12.33 -12.57 2.57
N ILE A 48 -11.26 -13.35 2.80
CA ILE A 48 -11.14 -14.70 2.22
C ILE A 48 -12.28 -15.62 2.68
N ARG A 49 -12.71 -15.53 3.95
CA ARG A 49 -13.82 -16.33 4.47
C ARG A 49 -15.18 -15.91 3.92
N GLN A 50 -15.36 -14.63 3.61
CA GLN A 50 -16.63 -14.08 3.11
C GLN A 50 -16.80 -14.24 1.60
N LEU A 51 -15.68 -14.33 0.87
CA LEU A 51 -15.66 -14.41 -0.58
C LEU A 51 -15.45 -15.86 -1.03
N PRO A 52 -15.86 -16.22 -2.26
CA PRO A 52 -15.57 -17.54 -2.85
C PRO A 52 -14.12 -17.61 -3.34
N VAL A 53 -13.15 -17.36 -2.46
CA VAL A 53 -11.71 -17.31 -2.77
C VAL A 53 -10.92 -18.19 -1.81
N GLY A 54 -9.79 -18.72 -2.26
CA GLY A 54 -8.91 -19.56 -1.46
C GLY A 54 -7.72 -18.80 -0.87
N SER A 55 -7.00 -19.43 0.06
CA SER A 55 -5.69 -18.92 0.52
C SER A 55 -4.64 -18.88 -0.60
N GLU A 56 -4.76 -19.74 -1.62
CA GLU A 56 -3.83 -19.76 -2.75
C GLU A 56 -3.97 -18.56 -3.68
N ASP A 57 -5.15 -17.95 -3.74
CA ASP A 57 -5.35 -16.69 -4.46
C ASP A 57 -4.53 -15.57 -3.80
N LEU A 58 -4.53 -15.51 -2.45
CA LEU A 58 -3.71 -14.55 -1.71
C LEU A 58 -2.22 -14.80 -1.96
N LYS A 59 -1.79 -16.06 -1.89
CA LYS A 59 -0.40 -16.44 -2.17
C LYS A 59 0.01 -16.01 -3.58
N THR A 60 -0.85 -16.22 -4.57
CA THR A 60 -0.61 -15.79 -5.96
C THR A 60 -0.44 -14.27 -6.05
N LEU A 61 -1.26 -13.48 -5.36
CA LEU A 61 -1.11 -12.02 -5.33
C LEU A 61 0.23 -11.58 -4.73
N ILE A 62 0.69 -12.26 -3.69
CA ILE A 62 1.98 -11.99 -3.04
C ILE A 62 3.14 -12.37 -3.97
N GLU A 63 3.13 -13.57 -4.53
CA GLU A 63 4.17 -14.06 -5.44
C GLU A 63 4.30 -13.19 -6.70
N LYS A 64 3.18 -12.67 -7.21
CA LYS A 64 3.14 -11.75 -8.36
C LYS A 64 3.44 -10.29 -7.97
N GLY A 65 3.56 -9.98 -6.69
CA GLY A 65 3.94 -8.66 -6.18
C GLY A 65 2.81 -7.63 -6.17
N TYR A 66 1.54 -8.03 -6.27
CA TYR A 66 0.39 -7.10 -6.16
C TYR A 66 0.11 -6.67 -4.72
N VAL A 67 0.48 -7.53 -3.76
CA VAL A 67 0.32 -7.30 -2.32
C VAL A 67 1.63 -7.65 -1.62
N LEU A 68 2.03 -6.85 -0.65
CA LEU A 68 3.17 -7.11 0.22
C LEU A 68 2.70 -7.56 1.60
N ILE A 69 3.38 -8.54 2.17
CA ILE A 69 3.20 -8.96 3.56
C ILE A 69 4.08 -8.09 4.44
N LEU A 70 3.49 -7.50 5.47
CA LEU A 70 4.21 -6.70 6.48
C LEU A 70 4.29 -7.43 7.82
N ASP A 71 3.23 -8.17 8.15
CA ASP A 71 3.11 -9.03 9.34
C ASP A 71 2.09 -10.14 9.05
N ASP A 72 1.91 -11.08 9.99
CA ASP A 72 1.05 -12.27 9.84
C ASP A 72 -0.37 -11.94 9.33
N TYR A 73 -0.94 -10.83 9.81
CA TYR A 73 -2.29 -10.38 9.46
C TYR A 73 -2.32 -8.99 8.83
N LEU A 74 -1.16 -8.40 8.50
CA LEU A 74 -1.07 -7.05 7.97
C LEU A 74 -0.44 -7.06 6.58
N TYR A 75 -1.20 -6.55 5.63
CA TYR A 75 -0.83 -6.53 4.22
C TYR A 75 -0.91 -5.11 3.69
N VAL A 76 -0.16 -4.81 2.64
CA VAL A 76 -0.25 -3.52 1.95
C VAL A 76 -0.31 -3.73 0.44
N ILE A 77 -1.17 -2.97 -0.23
CA ILE A 77 -1.31 -3.02 -1.69
C ILE A 77 -0.12 -2.32 -2.33
N THR A 78 0.65 -3.04 -3.15
CA THR A 78 1.87 -2.54 -3.77
C THR A 78 1.64 -1.28 -4.59
N HIS A 79 0.55 -1.24 -5.34
CA HIS A 79 0.26 -0.16 -6.29
C HIS A 79 -0.73 0.87 -5.77
N TRP A 80 -0.87 0.98 -4.44
CA TRP A 80 -1.89 1.82 -3.82
C TRP A 80 -1.87 3.28 -4.30
N ARG A 81 -0.69 3.90 -4.35
CA ARG A 81 -0.54 5.30 -4.80
C ARG A 81 -0.81 5.49 -6.29
N GLN A 82 -0.76 4.43 -7.08
CA GLN A 82 -1.14 4.46 -8.49
C GLN A 82 -2.66 4.39 -8.64
N HIS A 83 -3.35 3.75 -7.69
CA HIS A 83 -4.81 3.66 -7.64
C HIS A 83 -5.45 4.93 -7.09
N ASN A 84 -4.96 5.41 -5.96
CA ASN A 84 -5.62 6.47 -5.20
C ASN A 84 -4.68 7.66 -5.03
N ARG A 85 -5.15 8.83 -5.48
CA ARG A 85 -4.58 10.12 -5.11
C ARG A 85 -5.52 10.77 -4.10
N ILE A 86 -5.14 10.72 -2.83
CA ILE A 86 -5.97 11.24 -1.74
C ILE A 86 -5.57 12.69 -1.46
N ASP A 87 -6.57 13.55 -1.35
CA ASP A 87 -6.39 14.95 -1.00
C ASP A 87 -6.05 15.10 0.49
N LYS A 88 -5.15 16.03 0.79
CA LYS A 88 -4.66 16.29 2.16
C LYS A 88 -5.76 16.50 3.19
N ASN A 89 -6.83 17.18 2.81
CA ASN A 89 -7.91 17.53 3.72
C ASN A 89 -8.76 16.33 4.16
N HIS A 90 -8.71 15.22 3.42
CA HIS A 90 -9.53 14.03 3.66
C HIS A 90 -8.70 12.83 4.11
N TYR A 91 -7.37 12.99 4.15
CA TYR A 91 -6.45 11.92 4.48
C TYR A 91 -6.53 11.57 5.96
N VAL A 92 -6.70 10.29 6.25
CA VAL A 92 -6.61 9.73 7.59
C VAL A 92 -5.41 8.80 7.64
N PRO A 93 -4.37 9.10 8.45
CA PRO A 93 -3.20 8.25 8.53
C PRO A 93 -3.56 6.87 9.08
N THR A 94 -2.83 5.87 8.63
CA THR A 94 -2.90 4.53 9.21
C THR A 94 -2.50 4.51 10.68
N THR A 95 -3.05 3.57 11.43
CA THR A 95 -2.63 3.27 12.81
C THR A 95 -1.28 2.56 12.86
N TYR A 96 -0.85 1.94 11.75
CA TYR A 96 0.35 1.12 11.64
C TYR A 96 1.62 1.93 11.30
N ILE A 97 1.90 2.98 12.07
CA ILE A 97 2.99 3.96 11.81
C ILE A 97 4.37 3.29 11.73
N ASP A 98 4.63 2.27 12.57
CA ASP A 98 5.92 1.57 12.60
C ASP A 98 6.21 0.80 11.31
N TYR A 99 5.15 0.27 10.66
CA TYR A 99 5.28 -0.42 9.38
C TYR A 99 5.38 0.57 8.23
N LEU A 100 4.75 1.74 8.35
CA LEU A 100 4.87 2.83 7.38
C LEU A 100 6.33 3.26 7.19
N LYS A 101 7.11 3.32 8.29
CA LYS A 101 8.56 3.60 8.25
C LYS A 101 9.38 2.52 7.55
N LYS A 102 8.87 1.30 7.38
CA LYS A 102 9.58 0.20 6.70
C LYS A 102 9.32 0.16 5.20
N ILE A 103 8.33 0.92 4.72
CA ILE A 103 7.91 0.92 3.32
C ILE A 103 8.63 2.07 2.58
N PHE A 104 9.11 1.76 1.38
CA PHE A 104 9.70 2.71 0.46
C PHE A 104 8.85 2.80 -0.80
N ILE A 105 8.88 3.96 -1.44
CA ILE A 105 8.24 4.23 -2.72
C ILE A 105 9.33 4.22 -3.79
N ASP A 106 9.17 3.38 -4.80
CA ASP A 106 10.02 3.36 -5.98
C ASP A 106 9.70 4.50 -6.96
N ASP A 107 10.46 4.60 -8.05
CA ASP A 107 10.23 5.60 -9.10
C ASP A 107 8.87 5.44 -9.79
N THR A 108 8.32 4.23 -9.80
CA THR A 108 7.01 3.92 -10.38
C THR A 108 5.83 4.21 -9.44
N LYS A 109 6.09 4.72 -8.22
CA LYS A 109 5.12 4.94 -7.14
C LYS A 109 4.52 3.66 -6.56
N ALA A 110 5.17 2.52 -6.78
CA ALA A 110 4.90 1.26 -6.13
C ALA A 110 5.62 1.19 -4.77
N TYR A 111 5.03 0.44 -3.84
CA TYR A 111 5.63 0.16 -2.55
C TYR A 111 6.66 -0.96 -2.64
N THR A 112 7.71 -0.84 -1.84
CA THR A 112 8.78 -1.85 -1.75
C THR A 112 9.34 -1.92 -0.34
N LEU A 113 9.81 -3.10 0.05
CA LEU A 113 10.53 -3.35 1.29
C LEU A 113 12.06 -3.35 1.11
N SER A 114 12.55 -3.20 -0.13
CA SER A 114 13.98 -3.34 -0.46
C SER A 114 14.86 -2.18 0.04
N GLY A 115 14.30 -1.15 0.70
CA GLY A 115 15.06 0.04 1.12
C GLY A 115 15.49 0.96 -0.02
N LYS A 116 15.10 0.65 -1.26
CA LYS A 116 15.41 1.46 -2.46
C LYS A 116 14.25 2.41 -2.72
N GLY A 117 14.54 3.71 -2.78
CA GLY A 117 13.56 4.76 -3.06
C GLY A 117 13.32 5.69 -1.87
N ILE A 118 12.21 6.41 -1.89
CA ILE A 118 11.85 7.39 -0.86
C ILE A 118 11.05 6.69 0.23
N ASN A 119 11.44 6.85 1.49
CA ASN A 119 10.66 6.31 2.60
C ASN A 119 9.22 6.87 2.59
N LEU A 120 8.22 6.00 2.77
CA LEU A 120 6.81 6.39 2.73
C LEU A 120 6.48 7.38 3.85
N PHE A 121 7.08 7.22 5.04
CA PHE A 121 6.87 8.12 6.18
C PHE A 121 7.39 9.52 5.85
N ASP A 122 8.63 9.62 5.37
CA ASP A 122 9.24 10.89 4.98
C ASP A 122 8.45 11.58 3.86
N TYR A 123 7.97 10.80 2.91
CA TYR A 123 7.13 11.30 1.83
C TYR A 123 5.84 11.94 2.36
N GLN A 124 5.16 11.26 3.30
CA GLN A 124 3.91 11.76 3.89
C GLN A 124 4.14 12.96 4.80
N PHE A 125 5.23 12.95 5.57
CA PHE A 125 5.65 14.07 6.41
C PHE A 125 5.95 15.32 5.57
N LYS A 126 6.72 15.20 4.48
CA LYS A 126 7.04 16.33 3.58
C LYS A 126 5.81 16.94 2.92
N ARG A 127 4.77 16.14 2.63
CA ARG A 127 3.50 16.65 2.11
C ARG A 127 2.56 17.18 3.21
N GLY A 128 2.98 17.10 4.45
CA GLY A 128 2.27 17.54 5.64
C GLY A 128 1.00 16.73 5.90
N PHE A 129 0.94 15.47 5.42
CA PHE A 129 -0.13 14.53 5.76
C PHE A 129 -0.01 14.07 7.22
N ILE A 130 1.22 13.94 7.71
CA ILE A 130 1.53 13.68 9.11
C ILE A 130 2.16 14.96 9.68
N ALA A 131 1.46 15.62 10.59
CA ALA A 131 1.99 16.76 11.34
C ALA A 131 2.00 16.40 12.83
N GLY A 132 3.19 16.39 13.46
CA GLY A 132 3.31 16.27 14.92
C GLY A 132 4.05 15.05 15.49
N LEU A 133 5.03 14.45 14.79
CA LEU A 133 6.00 13.52 15.43
C LEU A 133 7.34 14.24 15.66
N PRO A 134 8.02 14.00 16.80
CA PRO A 134 9.07 14.87 17.31
C PRO A 134 10.30 14.92 16.40
N SER A 135 10.90 16.10 16.34
CA SER A 135 11.98 16.55 15.48
C SER A 135 13.33 15.79 15.60
N SER A 136 13.39 14.64 16.27
CA SER A 136 14.64 13.89 16.48
C SER A 136 15.10 13.10 15.25
N ASP A 137 14.21 12.81 14.30
CA ASP A 137 14.53 12.02 13.10
C ASP A 137 14.88 12.87 11.87
N ILE A 138 14.71 14.20 11.95
CA ILE A 138 14.90 15.13 10.82
C ILE A 138 16.37 15.25 10.40
N THR A 139 17.31 15.16 11.36
CA THR A 139 18.76 15.26 11.09
C THR A 139 19.30 14.06 10.31
N THR A 140 18.75 12.86 10.53
CA THR A 140 19.17 11.63 9.82
C THR A 140 18.72 11.61 8.35
N ILE A 141 17.65 12.34 8.02
CA ILE A 141 17.05 12.37 6.67
C ILE A 141 17.85 13.29 5.73
N GLU A 142 18.40 14.41 6.24
CA GLU A 142 19.23 15.31 5.43
C GLU A 142 20.60 14.72 5.08
N ASP A 143 21.17 13.90 5.96
CA ASP A 143 22.49 13.27 5.73
C ASP A 143 22.44 12.12 4.72
N ASN A 144 21.32 11.40 4.62
CA ASN A 144 21.13 10.32 3.65
C ASN A 144 20.85 10.81 2.22
N LEU A 145 20.42 12.07 2.07
CA LEU A 145 20.18 12.70 0.75
C LEU A 145 21.42 13.37 0.14
N LYS A 146 22.47 13.61 0.92
CA LYS A 146 23.73 14.21 0.42
C LYS A 146 24.77 13.19 -0.06
N LYS A 147 24.51 11.89 0.12
CA LYS A 147 25.44 10.78 -0.21
C LYS A 147 25.08 10.00 -1.47
N ASN A 148 23.99 10.34 -2.15
CA ASN A 148 23.63 9.85 -3.49
C ASN A 148 23.51 11.05 -4.45
#